data_AF-A0A1N7I1L9-F1
#
_entry.id   AF-A0A1N7I1L9-F1
#
_cell.length_a   1.000
_cell.length_b   1.000
_cell.length_c   1.000
_cell.angle_alpha   90.00
_cell.angle_beta   90.00
_cell.angle_gamma   90.00
#
_symmetry.space_group_name_H-M   'P 1'
#
loop_
_entity.id
_entity.type
_entity.pdbx_description
1 polymer ?
#
loop_
_entity_poly.entity_id
_entity_poly.type
_entity_poly.pdbx_seq_one_letter_code
_entity_poly.pdbx_strand_id
1 'polypeptide(L)'
;MKYILSFCALIFLFSCTTQKTDSKYTRIQYQAGACFGSCPIFTITINPDRTAILEAEHFNFSKEFSKGEFSNPREGTFNGVIKEADYNKLISLLNDLDVKSLKDHYGTKNITDLSTSYLKINFTDGSSKNIEDYGKRGSEKLRKVYMFIEDLRHNQQWAKVK
;
A
#
# COMPACT_ATOMS: atom_id res chain seq x y z
N MET A 1 6.04 -53.48 36.79
CA MET A 1 6.80 -52.65 35.83
C MET A 1 5.92 -52.38 34.63
N LYS A 2 5.80 -51.09 34.25
CA LYS A 2 5.25 -50.57 32.98
C LYS A 2 3.74 -50.85 32.80
N TYR A 3 2.84 -49.90 32.60
CA TYR A 3 2.92 -48.69 31.79
C TYR A 3 1.98 -47.62 32.35
N ILE A 4 2.56 -46.62 33.02
CA ILE A 4 1.98 -45.27 33.12
C ILE A 4 2.25 -44.65 31.76
N LEU A 5 1.23 -44.43 30.93
CA LEU A 5 1.27 -43.55 29.75
C LEU A 5 -0.11 -43.56 29.08
N SER A 6 -1.09 -42.98 29.75
CA SER A 6 -2.37 -42.64 29.10
C SER A 6 -2.89 -41.35 29.71
N PHE A 7 -2.19 -40.25 29.45
CA PHE A 7 -2.75 -38.89 29.55
C PHE A 7 -1.81 -37.95 28.79
N CYS A 8 -2.37 -36.88 28.19
CA CYS A 8 -1.72 -35.89 27.31
C CYS A 8 -1.77 -36.18 25.80
N ALA A 9 -2.97 -36.39 25.26
CA ALA A 9 -3.31 -35.82 23.94
C ALA A 9 -3.85 -34.41 24.15
N LEU A 10 -2.98 -33.48 24.58
CA LEU A 10 -3.26 -32.05 24.55
C LEU A 10 -3.03 -31.59 23.11
N ILE A 11 -4.07 -31.77 22.29
CA ILE A 11 -4.15 -31.18 20.96
C ILE A 11 -4.17 -29.66 21.20
N PHE A 12 -3.01 -29.03 21.07
CA PHE A 12 -2.88 -27.59 20.88
C PHE A 12 -3.52 -27.27 19.52
N LEU A 13 -4.85 -27.19 19.50
CA LEU A 13 -5.57 -26.38 18.53
C LEU A 13 -5.17 -24.94 18.84
N PHE A 14 -4.02 -24.51 18.31
CA PHE A 14 -3.76 -23.11 18.09
C PHE A 14 -4.85 -22.65 17.13
N SER A 15 -5.97 -22.20 17.70
CA SER A 15 -6.88 -21.29 17.02
C SER A 15 -6.01 -20.16 16.52
N CYS A 16 -5.73 -20.15 15.23
CA CYS A 16 -5.34 -18.94 14.51
C CYS A 16 -6.54 -17.99 14.65
N THR A 17 -6.66 -17.32 15.79
CA THR A 17 -7.42 -16.08 15.88
C THR A 17 -6.64 -15.08 15.06
N THR A 18 -6.89 -15.05 13.75
CA THR A 18 -6.56 -13.90 12.92
C THR A 18 -7.19 -12.71 13.62
N GLN A 19 -6.37 -11.85 14.22
CA GLN A 19 -6.85 -10.60 14.78
C GLN A 19 -7.42 -9.83 13.60
N LYS A 20 -8.75 -9.81 13.49
CA LYS A 20 -9.43 -8.90 12.58
C LYS A 20 -9.13 -7.50 13.11
N THR A 21 -8.15 -6.84 12.49
CA THR A 21 -7.97 -5.41 12.67
C THR A 21 -9.24 -4.77 12.15
N ASP A 22 -10.07 -4.25 13.05
CA ASP A 22 -11.28 -3.51 12.70
C ASP A 22 -10.87 -2.20 12.02
N SER A 23 -10.66 -2.28 10.70
CA SER A 23 -10.27 -1.16 9.88
C SER A 23 -11.51 -0.34 9.53
N LYS A 24 -11.48 0.97 9.79
CA LYS A 24 -12.51 1.92 9.31
C LYS A 24 -12.42 2.21 7.81
N TYR A 25 -11.51 1.56 7.10
CA TYR A 25 -11.25 1.75 5.68
C TYR A 25 -11.69 0.52 4.89
N THR A 26 -12.58 0.71 3.91
CA THR A 26 -13.05 -0.35 3.01
C THR A 26 -12.17 -0.49 1.77
N ARG A 27 -11.41 0.55 1.43
CA ARG A 27 -10.45 0.54 0.33
C ARG A 27 -9.41 1.63 0.52
N ILE A 28 -8.14 1.29 0.39
CA ILE A 28 -7.02 2.22 0.36
C ILE A 28 -6.41 2.14 -1.03
N GLN A 29 -6.44 3.23 -1.79
CA GLN A 29 -5.79 3.31 -3.10
C GLN A 29 -4.78 4.44 -3.12
N TYR A 30 -3.57 4.12 -3.57
CA TYR A 30 -2.51 5.10 -3.81
C TYR A 30 -2.04 5.00 -5.25
N GLN A 31 -1.85 6.15 -5.90
CA GLN A 31 -1.29 6.24 -7.23
C GLN A 31 -0.09 7.21 -7.21
N ALA A 32 1.05 6.74 -7.68
CA ALA A 32 2.22 7.55 -7.98
C ALA A 32 2.19 7.93 -9.47
N GLY A 33 2.13 9.23 -9.76
CA GLY A 33 2.17 9.77 -11.11
C GLY A 33 3.58 9.86 -11.69
N ALA A 34 3.65 10.13 -12.99
CA ALA A 34 4.91 10.37 -13.69
C ALA A 34 5.64 11.62 -13.19
N CYS A 35 6.95 11.66 -13.40
CA CYS A 35 7.82 12.80 -13.17
C CYS A 35 8.81 12.93 -14.33
N PHE A 36 9.62 13.99 -14.37
CA PHE A 36 10.70 14.11 -15.35
C PHE A 36 11.93 13.28 -14.90
N GLY A 37 11.86 11.95 -15.11
CA GLY A 37 12.90 11.01 -14.70
C GLY A 37 12.35 9.58 -14.56
N SER A 38 12.98 8.79 -13.70
CA SER A 38 12.62 7.39 -13.42
C SER A 38 11.79 7.25 -12.14
N CYS A 39 10.89 8.19 -11.86
CA CYS A 39 9.98 8.02 -10.73
C CYS A 39 9.05 6.83 -11.00
N PRO A 40 8.84 5.96 -10.01
CA PRO A 40 7.90 4.86 -10.17
C PRO A 40 6.49 5.35 -10.50
N ILE A 41 5.88 4.73 -11.49
CA ILE A 41 4.51 5.00 -11.92
C ILE A 41 3.70 3.74 -11.63
N PHE A 42 2.76 3.83 -10.70
CA PHE A 42 1.93 2.68 -10.33
C PHE A 42 0.68 3.10 -9.59
N THR A 43 -0.27 2.16 -9.50
CA THR A 43 -1.40 2.21 -8.58
C THR A 43 -1.35 0.98 -7.68
N ILE A 44 -1.52 1.16 -6.38
CA ILE A 44 -1.73 0.06 -5.43
C ILE A 44 -3.10 0.23 -4.77
N THR A 45 -3.88 -0.84 -4.77
CA THR A 45 -5.17 -0.93 -4.10
C THR A 45 -5.07 -1.99 -3.00
N ILE A 46 -5.44 -1.65 -1.77
CA ILE A 46 -5.38 -2.52 -0.60
C ILE A 46 -6.78 -2.63 0.02
N ASN A 47 -7.22 -3.85 0.25
CA ASN A 47 -8.52 -4.20 0.81
C ASN A 47 -8.43 -4.53 2.32
N PRO A 48 -9.57 -4.59 3.04
CA PRO A 48 -9.59 -4.87 4.48
C PRO A 48 -9.06 -6.26 4.86
N ASP A 49 -9.20 -7.24 3.96
CA ASP A 49 -8.67 -8.60 4.11
C ASP A 49 -7.17 -8.71 3.78
N ARG A 50 -6.50 -7.57 3.58
CA ARG A 50 -5.09 -7.41 3.18
C ARG A 50 -4.79 -7.84 1.76
N THR A 51 -5.77 -8.30 0.99
CA THR A 51 -5.55 -8.51 -0.44
C THR A 51 -5.22 -7.18 -1.09
N ALA A 52 -4.27 -7.21 -2.02
CA ALA A 52 -3.82 -6.02 -2.71
C ALA A 52 -3.54 -6.30 -4.18
N ILE A 53 -3.78 -5.28 -4.99
CA ILE A 53 -3.46 -5.25 -6.42
C ILE A 53 -2.47 -4.11 -6.64
N LEU A 54 -1.35 -4.43 -7.28
CA LEU A 54 -0.35 -3.48 -7.74
C LEU A 54 -0.36 -3.45 -9.28
N GLU A 55 -0.80 -2.33 -9.84
CA GLU A 55 -0.75 -2.02 -11.26
C GLU A 55 0.52 -1.21 -11.51
N ALA A 56 1.60 -1.91 -11.88
CA ALA A 56 2.91 -1.31 -12.12
C ALA A 56 3.03 -0.92 -13.58
N GLU A 57 3.15 0.39 -13.83
CA GLU A 57 3.35 0.94 -15.17
C GLU A 57 4.83 0.95 -15.52
N HIS A 58 5.64 1.83 -14.91
CA HIS A 58 7.07 1.97 -15.22
C HIS A 58 7.92 2.29 -13.99
N PHE A 59 9.20 1.92 -14.05
CA PHE A 59 10.24 2.17 -13.05
C PHE A 59 9.91 1.61 -11.67
N ASN A 60 9.16 0.51 -11.59
CA ASN A 60 8.77 -0.07 -10.31
C ASN A 60 9.78 -1.07 -9.76
N PHE A 61 10.33 -1.92 -10.62
CA PHE A 61 11.26 -2.98 -10.19
C PHE A 61 12.65 -2.89 -10.80
N SER A 62 12.85 -2.10 -11.86
CA SER A 62 14.17 -1.91 -12.47
C SER A 62 15.08 -1.07 -11.56
N LYS A 63 16.37 -1.41 -11.54
CA LYS A 63 17.39 -0.75 -10.73
C LYS A 63 18.27 0.21 -11.52
N GLU A 64 18.27 0.09 -12.84
CA GLU A 64 19.08 0.91 -13.73
C GLU A 64 18.19 1.71 -14.67
N PHE A 65 18.35 3.02 -14.65
CA PHE A 65 17.63 3.89 -15.57
C PHE A 65 18.27 3.84 -16.96
N SER A 66 17.45 3.61 -17.97
CA SER A 66 17.83 3.90 -19.35
C SER A 66 16.72 4.64 -20.08
N LYS A 67 17.08 5.50 -21.04
CA LYS A 67 16.08 6.22 -21.87
C LYS A 67 15.15 5.28 -22.63
N GLY A 68 15.59 4.05 -22.91
CA GLY A 68 14.77 3.02 -23.56
C GLY A 68 13.59 2.54 -22.70
N GLU A 69 13.68 2.67 -21.37
CA GLU A 69 12.63 2.19 -20.46
C GLU A 69 11.28 2.89 -20.63
N PHE A 70 11.27 4.14 -21.13
CA PHE A 70 10.03 4.85 -21.47
C PHE A 70 9.25 4.20 -22.61
N SER A 71 9.91 3.40 -23.45
CA SER A 71 9.28 2.69 -24.57
C SER A 71 8.92 1.24 -24.23
N ASN A 72 9.26 0.76 -23.04
CA ASN A 72 8.90 -0.59 -22.62
C ASN A 72 7.38 -0.70 -22.42
N PRO A 73 6.78 -1.88 -22.63
CA PRO A 73 5.43 -2.14 -22.14
C PRO A 73 5.37 -1.98 -20.61
N ARG A 74 4.17 -1.73 -20.09
CA ARG A 74 3.94 -1.68 -18.64
C ARG A 74 4.47 -2.95 -17.95
N GLU A 75 5.00 -2.79 -16.72
CA GLU A 75 5.60 -3.89 -15.96
C GLU A 75 4.59 -4.99 -15.58
N GLY A 76 3.31 -4.62 -15.42
CA GLY A 76 2.17 -5.52 -15.35
C GLY A 76 1.27 -5.29 -14.15
N THR A 77 0.31 -6.21 -13.96
CA THR A 77 -0.52 -6.26 -12.75
C THR A 77 -0.04 -7.39 -11.85
N PHE A 78 0.02 -7.13 -10.56
CA PHE A 78 0.46 -8.07 -9.55
C PHE A 78 -0.56 -8.16 -8.43
N ASN A 79 -0.81 -9.36 -7.93
CA ASN A 79 -1.65 -9.60 -6.76
C ASN A 79 -0.78 -10.03 -5.59
N GLY A 80 -1.20 -9.66 -4.38
CA GLY A 80 -0.50 -10.03 -3.16
C GLY A 80 -1.41 -9.97 -1.94
N VAL A 81 -0.89 -10.45 -0.82
CA VAL A 81 -1.49 -10.27 0.51
C VAL A 81 -0.48 -9.51 1.34
N ILE A 82 -0.84 -8.31 1.79
CA ILE A 82 0.03 -7.48 2.63
C ILE A 82 0.27 -8.21 3.95
N LYS A 83 1.54 -8.31 4.38
CA LYS A 83 1.90 -8.90 5.68
C LYS A 83 1.13 -8.20 6.79
N GLU A 84 0.73 -8.96 7.81
CA GLU A 84 -0.09 -8.45 8.92
C GLU A 84 0.52 -7.22 9.61
N ALA A 85 1.81 -7.30 9.92
CA ALA A 85 2.52 -6.22 10.59
C ALA A 85 2.52 -4.93 9.75
N ASP A 86 2.71 -5.07 8.44
CA ASP A 86 2.74 -3.92 7.52
C ASP A 86 1.34 -3.34 7.32
N TYR A 87 0.31 -4.18 7.23
CA TYR A 87 -1.07 -3.73 7.16
C TYR A 87 -1.47 -2.96 8.44
N ASN A 88 -1.19 -3.53 9.61
CA ASN A 88 -1.48 -2.88 10.90
C ASN A 88 -0.71 -1.56 11.04
N LYS A 89 0.53 -1.50 10.53
CA LYS A 89 1.30 -0.26 10.50
C LYS A 89 0.66 0.78 9.57
N LEU A 90 0.20 0.39 8.39
CA LEU A 90 -0.52 1.29 7.47
C LEU A 90 -1.79 1.84 8.13
N ILE A 91 -2.59 0.99 8.78
CA ILE A 91 -3.81 1.42 9.49
C ILE A 91 -3.48 2.41 10.60
N SER A 92 -2.42 2.15 11.37
CA SER A 92 -1.94 3.08 12.41
C SER A 92 -1.52 4.44 11.81
N LEU A 93 -0.78 4.45 10.71
CA LEU A 93 -0.36 5.69 10.05
C LEU A 93 -1.55 6.49 9.50
N LEU A 94 -2.53 5.82 8.88
CA LEU A 94 -3.73 6.47 8.36
C LEU A 94 -4.63 7.00 9.48
N ASN A 95 -4.69 6.33 10.63
CA ASN A 95 -5.42 6.80 11.79
C ASN A 95 -4.78 8.05 12.40
N ASP A 96 -3.46 8.07 12.57
CA ASP A 96 -2.71 9.23 13.09
C ASP A 96 -2.70 10.43 12.13
N LEU A 97 -2.84 10.19 10.83
CA LEU A 97 -2.96 11.22 9.81
C LEU A 97 -4.30 11.98 9.87
N ASP A 98 -5.34 11.37 10.43
CA ASP A 98 -6.72 11.89 10.38
C ASP A 98 -7.17 12.27 8.96
N VAL A 99 -7.17 11.27 8.06
CA VAL A 99 -7.42 11.44 6.62
C VAL A 99 -8.59 12.37 6.26
N LYS A 100 -9.70 12.33 7.01
CA LYS A 100 -10.91 13.10 6.68
C LYS A 100 -10.69 14.62 6.79
N SER A 101 -9.77 15.07 7.64
CA SER A 101 -9.50 16.51 7.85
C SER A 101 -8.50 17.09 6.85
N LEU A 102 -7.87 16.27 6.01
CA LEU A 102 -6.93 16.74 5.00
C LEU A 102 -7.58 17.66 3.97
N LYS A 103 -6.79 18.52 3.32
CA LYS A 103 -7.22 19.23 2.11
C LYS A 103 -7.28 18.23 0.96
N ASP A 104 -8.10 18.56 -0.04
CA ASP A 104 -8.19 17.72 -1.25
C ASP A 104 -6.99 17.93 -2.19
N HIS A 105 -6.32 19.09 -2.10
CA HIS A 105 -5.20 19.46 -2.96
C HIS A 105 -4.02 20.05 -2.18
N TYR A 106 -2.81 19.62 -2.54
CA TYR A 106 -1.53 20.14 -2.04
C TYR A 106 -0.53 20.36 -3.18
N GLY A 107 0.40 21.28 -2.95
CA GLY A 107 1.43 21.67 -3.92
C GLY A 107 0.97 22.71 -4.95
N THR A 108 1.91 23.22 -5.75
CA THR A 108 1.65 24.15 -6.85
C THR A 108 2.36 23.67 -8.10
N LYS A 109 1.74 23.81 -9.27
CA LYS A 109 2.25 23.31 -10.57
C LYS A 109 3.26 24.27 -11.23
N ASN A 110 4.03 25.00 -10.41
CA ASN A 110 5.05 25.95 -10.88
C ASN A 110 6.39 25.29 -11.21
N ILE A 111 6.58 24.04 -10.76
CA ILE A 111 7.68 23.16 -11.12
C ILE A 111 7.04 22.04 -11.92
N THR A 112 7.52 21.68 -13.10
CA THR A 112 6.88 20.67 -13.99
C THR A 112 7.38 19.24 -13.79
N ASP A 113 8.48 19.09 -13.07
CA ASP A 113 9.27 17.85 -13.09
C ASP A 113 8.89 16.86 -11.97
N LEU A 114 8.01 17.27 -11.04
CA LEU A 114 7.67 16.48 -9.86
C LEU A 114 6.49 15.54 -10.13
N SER A 115 6.47 14.39 -9.46
CA SER A 115 5.31 13.51 -9.50
C SER A 115 4.16 14.01 -8.63
N THR A 116 2.94 13.68 -9.05
CA THR A 116 1.74 13.81 -8.23
C THR A 116 1.48 12.51 -7.47
N SER A 117 1.21 12.62 -6.17
CA SER A 117 0.68 11.53 -5.36
C SER A 117 -0.83 11.66 -5.23
N TYR A 118 -1.58 10.61 -5.58
CA TYR A 118 -3.02 10.55 -5.34
C TYR A 118 -3.32 9.50 -4.28
N LEU A 119 -4.03 9.89 -3.21
CA LEU A 119 -4.51 8.99 -2.17
C LEU A 119 -6.03 9.03 -2.14
N LYS A 120 -6.65 7.88 -2.37
CA LYS A 120 -8.10 7.71 -2.33
C LYS A 120 -8.47 6.70 -1.24
N ILE A 121 -9.32 7.10 -0.32
CA ILE A 121 -9.74 6.31 0.83
C ILE A 121 -11.25 6.20 0.82
N ASN A 122 -11.77 4.97 0.85
CA ASN A 122 -13.17 4.69 1.12
C ASN A 122 -13.31 4.23 2.57
N PHE A 123 -14.32 4.74 3.27
CA PHE A 123 -14.58 4.45 4.67
C PHE A 123 -15.75 3.47 4.84
N THR A 124 -15.84 2.83 6.00
CA THR A 124 -16.93 1.91 6.34
C THR A 124 -18.28 2.61 6.52
N ASP A 125 -18.28 3.91 6.78
CA ASP A 125 -19.50 4.74 6.85
C ASP A 125 -20.02 5.19 5.47
N GLY A 126 -19.40 4.72 4.40
CA GLY A 126 -19.76 5.05 3.02
C GLY A 126 -19.18 6.36 2.50
N SER A 127 -18.52 7.16 3.34
CA SER A 127 -17.80 8.36 2.87
C SER A 127 -16.51 8.01 2.13
N SER A 128 -15.96 8.98 1.40
CA SER A 128 -14.67 8.85 0.70
C SER A 128 -13.86 10.13 0.78
N LYS A 129 -12.54 10.01 0.70
CA LYS A 129 -11.61 11.14 0.61
C LYS A 129 -10.63 10.92 -0.54
N ASN A 130 -10.45 11.94 -1.37
CA ASN A 130 -9.48 11.97 -2.46
C ASN A 130 -8.51 13.11 -2.22
N ILE A 131 -7.21 12.81 -2.18
CA ILE A 131 -6.14 13.79 -2.01
C ILE A 131 -5.26 13.76 -3.25
N GLU A 132 -5.02 14.92 -3.86
CA GLU A 132 -4.00 15.16 -4.88
C GLU A 132 -2.87 15.97 -4.24
N ASP A 133 -1.66 15.42 -4.19
CA ASP A 133 -0.50 16.08 -3.61
C ASP A 133 0.64 16.16 -4.62
N TYR A 134 0.77 17.32 -5.26
CA TYR A 134 1.81 17.58 -6.23
C TYR A 134 3.17 17.78 -5.56
N GLY A 135 4.13 16.91 -5.89
CA GLY A 135 5.46 16.92 -5.31
C GLY A 135 5.52 16.49 -3.84
N LYS A 136 4.48 15.80 -3.33
CA LYS A 136 4.39 15.31 -1.93
C LYS A 136 4.63 16.44 -0.91
N ARG A 137 4.03 17.60 -1.16
CA ARG A 137 4.17 18.87 -0.42
C ARG A 137 3.12 19.04 0.69
N GLY A 138 2.30 18.02 0.96
CA GLY A 138 1.41 17.99 2.12
C GLY A 138 2.17 17.89 3.45
N SER A 139 1.50 17.35 4.47
CA SER A 139 2.11 17.23 5.80
C SER A 139 3.19 16.16 5.86
N GLU A 140 4.08 16.24 6.85
CA GLU A 140 5.08 15.19 7.09
C GLU A 140 4.42 13.82 7.34
N LYS A 141 3.30 13.80 8.07
CA LYS A 141 2.50 12.59 8.30
C LYS A 141 1.98 12.01 6.99
N LEU A 142 1.47 12.85 6.09
CA LEU A 142 0.98 12.41 4.77
C LEU A 142 2.10 11.80 3.93
N ARG A 143 3.27 12.44 3.92
CA ARG A 143 4.47 11.92 3.24
C ARG A 143 4.91 10.56 3.80
N LYS A 144 4.83 10.35 5.13
CA LYS A 144 5.13 9.05 5.75
C LYS A 144 4.17 7.95 5.27
N VAL A 145 2.88 8.25 5.09
CA VAL A 145 1.92 7.30 4.51
C VAL A 145 2.34 6.94 3.09
N TYR A 146 2.66 7.93 2.24
CA TYR A 146 3.07 7.67 0.86
C TYR A 146 4.31 6.79 0.79
N MET A 147 5.37 7.15 1.51
CA MET A 147 6.61 6.38 1.54
C MET A 147 6.35 4.94 2.00
N PHE A 148 5.56 4.76 3.05
CA PHE A 148 5.22 3.43 3.53
C PHE A 148 4.50 2.59 2.47
N ILE A 149 3.52 3.17 1.78
CA ILE A 149 2.79 2.49 0.69
C ILE A 149 3.72 2.19 -0.50
N GLU A 150 4.61 3.11 -0.85
CA GLU A 150 5.59 2.94 -1.94
C GLU A 150 6.55 1.78 -1.68
N ASP A 151 6.97 1.61 -0.42
CA ASP A 151 7.86 0.52 0.02
C ASP A 151 7.17 -0.86 -0.07
N LEU A 152 5.83 -0.92 -0.04
CA LEU A 152 5.07 -2.18 -0.19
C LEU A 152 5.36 -2.89 -1.52
N ARG A 153 5.80 -2.16 -2.54
CA ARG A 153 6.21 -2.75 -3.82
C ARG A 153 7.41 -3.70 -3.67
N HIS A 154 8.28 -3.45 -2.70
CA HIS A 154 9.55 -4.18 -2.56
C HIS A 154 9.57 -5.15 -1.38
N ASN A 155 8.72 -4.95 -0.39
CA ASN A 155 8.76 -5.73 0.85
C ASN A 155 7.60 -6.75 0.99
N GLN A 156 6.73 -6.87 -0.02
CA GLN A 156 5.66 -7.88 -0.08
C GLN A 156 5.95 -8.97 -1.12
N GLN A 157 5.23 -10.09 -1.02
CA GLN A 157 5.27 -11.15 -2.02
C GLN A 157 4.22 -10.87 -3.09
N TRP A 158 4.68 -10.50 -4.29
CA TRP A 158 3.84 -10.14 -5.43
C TRP A 158 3.84 -11.24 -6.48
N ALA A 159 2.66 -11.71 -6.86
CA ALA A 159 2.46 -12.66 -7.94
C ALA A 159 1.94 -11.91 -9.18
N LYS A 160 2.70 -11.96 -10.28
CA LYS A 160 2.28 -11.35 -11.55
C LYS A 160 1.04 -12.06 -12.10
N VAL A 161 0.03 -11.29 -12.47
CA VAL A 161 -1.17 -11.78 -13.16
C VAL A 161 -0.79 -12.09 -14.62
N LYS A 162 -1.19 -13.27 -15.10
CA LYS A 162 -0.93 -13.72 -16.48
C LYS A 162 -1.86 -13.03 -17.47
#